data_AF-A0A497P6H9-F1
#
_entry.id   AF-A0A497P6H9-F1
#
_cell.length_a   1.000
_cell.length_b   1.000
_cell.length_c   1.000
_cell.angle_alpha   90.00
_cell.angle_beta   90.00
_cell.angle_gamma   90.00
#
_symmetry.space_group_name_H-M   'P 1'
#
loop_
_entity.id
_entity.type
_entity.pdbx_description
1 polymer ?
#
loop_
_entity_poly.entity_id
_entity_poly.type
_entity_poly.pdbx_seq_one_letter_code
_entity_poly.pdbx_strand_id
1 'polypeptide(L)'
;MSKELPYFQFEPAQYLSGDILLCSYEAQGVFVHLMSIYWQRDCELTLFKAQRLIDSKSWDELLDEDIITLEGHNDDIIISFLDRQFEQLTKRKKRLSDAGKKGAEIKKNKATLKPPLSDEQPTFKQPEEIREEEKRKEEIIKEDIKPASPSVSKFNFRLSMTLKEFNPILIDDWLKVRKTKKASNTKTALNAFLNEIKKSGRDKNEVLKMCVENSWAGFKSEWLKEDKKVNTLDVAAQNAMEAIEILKQRELNK
;
A
#
# COMPACT_ATOMS: atom_id res chain seq x y z
N MET A 1 -10.14 -13.19 -24.13
CA MET A 1 -9.48 -11.92 -24.52
C MET A 1 -10.30 -10.80 -23.92
N SER A 2 -9.80 -10.17 -22.85
CA SER A 2 -10.55 -9.09 -22.20
C SER A 2 -10.65 -7.91 -23.17
N LYS A 3 -11.87 -7.40 -23.38
CA LYS A 3 -12.10 -6.18 -24.18
C LYS A 3 -11.72 -4.91 -23.40
N GLU A 4 -11.32 -5.09 -22.15
CA GLU A 4 -11.19 -4.02 -21.16
C GLU A 4 -9.79 -3.40 -21.12
N LEU A 5 -8.79 -4.05 -21.74
CA LEU A 5 -7.38 -3.71 -21.67
C LEU A 5 -6.74 -3.65 -23.07
N PRO A 6 -7.14 -2.69 -23.94
CA PRO A 6 -6.69 -2.63 -25.33
C PRO A 6 -5.23 -2.20 -25.52
N TYR A 7 -4.66 -1.49 -24.54
CA TYR A 7 -3.26 -1.05 -24.56
C TYR A 7 -2.73 -0.95 -23.13
N PHE A 8 -1.41 -1.04 -23.00
CA PHE A 8 -0.65 -0.63 -21.82
C PHE A 8 0.32 0.46 -22.23
N GLN A 9 0.78 1.28 -21.28
CA GLN A 9 1.73 2.34 -21.58
C GLN A 9 3.14 1.76 -21.56
N PHE A 10 3.82 1.82 -22.71
CA PHE A 10 5.22 1.43 -22.84
C PHE A 10 6.10 2.68 -22.91
N GLU A 11 7.12 2.75 -22.04
CA GLU A 11 8.07 3.87 -22.03
C GLU A 11 9.42 3.39 -22.57
N PRO A 12 9.81 3.81 -23.79
CA PRO A 12 11.09 3.42 -24.38
C PRO A 12 12.28 3.77 -23.50
N ALA A 13 12.22 4.90 -22.79
CA ALA A 13 13.28 5.30 -21.87
C ALA A 13 13.51 4.27 -20.75
N GLN A 14 12.44 3.76 -20.12
CA GLN A 14 12.55 2.76 -19.06
C GLN A 14 13.06 1.43 -19.59
N TYR A 15 12.62 1.05 -20.79
CA TYR A 15 13.09 -0.16 -21.46
C TYR A 15 14.58 -0.06 -21.81
N LEU A 16 15.00 1.06 -22.39
CA LEU A 16 16.38 1.31 -22.81
C LEU A 16 17.34 1.56 -21.65
N SER A 17 16.84 1.91 -20.46
CA SER A 17 17.65 2.09 -19.25
C SER A 17 17.60 0.90 -18.31
N GLY A 18 16.77 -0.10 -18.60
CA GLY A 18 16.53 -1.24 -17.72
C GLY A 18 17.46 -2.41 -18.01
N ASP A 19 17.54 -3.33 -17.05
CA ASP A 19 18.39 -4.53 -17.13
C ASP A 19 17.93 -5.50 -18.23
N ILE A 20 16.72 -5.33 -18.77
CA ILE A 20 16.21 -6.03 -19.95
C ILE A 20 17.12 -5.92 -21.19
N LEU A 21 17.91 -4.84 -21.31
CA LEU A 21 18.89 -4.72 -22.39
C LEU A 21 20.11 -5.64 -22.23
N LEU A 22 20.38 -6.13 -21.01
CA LEU A 22 21.46 -7.07 -20.73
C LEU A 22 21.08 -8.48 -21.21
N CYS A 23 19.79 -8.79 -21.27
CA CYS A 23 19.27 -10.05 -21.78
C CYS A 23 19.46 -10.18 -23.30
N SER A 24 19.44 -11.43 -23.79
CA SER A 24 19.48 -11.70 -25.23
C SER A 24 18.29 -11.05 -25.97
N TYR A 25 18.47 -10.74 -27.25
CA TYR A 25 17.37 -10.21 -28.08
C TYR A 25 16.17 -11.17 -28.16
N GLU A 26 16.41 -12.47 -27.97
CA GLU A 26 15.36 -13.49 -27.86
C GLU A 26 14.55 -13.31 -26.56
N ALA A 27 15.23 -13.23 -25.41
CA ALA A 27 14.60 -12.96 -24.12
C ALA A 27 13.86 -11.60 -24.10
N GLN A 28 14.41 -10.58 -24.75
CA GLN A 28 13.76 -9.29 -24.94
C GLN A 28 12.44 -9.41 -25.73
N GLY A 29 12.45 -10.14 -26.85
CA GLY A 29 11.24 -10.40 -27.63
C GLY A 29 10.20 -11.21 -26.87
N VAL A 30 10.65 -12.23 -26.15
CA VAL A 30 9.85 -13.05 -25.24
C VAL A 30 9.18 -12.19 -24.16
N PHE A 31 9.92 -11.27 -23.55
CA PHE A 31 9.38 -10.38 -22.52
C PHE A 31 8.25 -9.49 -23.06
N VAL A 32 8.40 -8.91 -24.25
CA VAL A 32 7.34 -8.10 -24.89
C VAL A 32 6.10 -8.95 -25.20
N HIS A 33 6.30 -10.20 -25.63
CA HIS A 33 5.20 -11.14 -25.86
C HIS A 33 4.49 -11.50 -24.55
N LEU A 34 5.26 -11.79 -23.49
CA LEU A 34 4.77 -12.08 -22.15
C LEU A 34 3.95 -10.92 -21.60
N MET A 35 4.45 -9.67 -21.71
CA MET A 35 3.71 -8.47 -21.30
C MET A 35 2.33 -8.40 -21.95
N SER A 36 2.25 -8.71 -23.24
CA SER A 36 1.00 -8.68 -23.99
C SER A 36 0.00 -9.74 -23.50
N ILE A 37 0.47 -10.97 -23.26
CA ILE A 37 -0.37 -12.05 -22.73
C ILE A 37 -0.80 -11.74 -21.30
N TYR A 38 0.14 -11.30 -20.46
CA TYR A 38 -0.09 -10.96 -19.07
C TYR A 38 -1.19 -9.90 -18.94
N TRP A 39 -1.07 -8.83 -19.72
CA TRP A 39 -2.06 -7.76 -19.76
C TRP A 39 -3.43 -8.25 -20.24
N GLN A 40 -3.47 -9.07 -21.28
CA GLN A 40 -4.72 -9.55 -21.86
C GLN A 40 -5.47 -10.57 -20.99
N ARG A 41 -4.78 -11.11 -19.99
CA ARG A 41 -5.32 -12.02 -18.98
C ARG A 41 -5.52 -11.33 -17.63
N ASP A 42 -5.68 -10.00 -17.65
CA ASP A 42 -5.98 -9.19 -16.48
C ASP A 42 -4.93 -9.34 -15.36
N CYS A 43 -3.66 -9.52 -15.75
CA CYS A 43 -2.50 -9.73 -14.86
C CYS A 43 -2.54 -11.07 -14.10
N GLU A 44 -3.32 -12.05 -14.56
CA GLU A 44 -3.37 -13.41 -14.01
C GLU A 44 -2.64 -14.40 -14.93
N LEU A 45 -1.37 -14.67 -14.62
CA LEU A 45 -0.56 -15.64 -15.34
C LEU A 45 0.26 -16.52 -14.40
N THR A 46 0.03 -17.82 -14.46
CA THR A 46 0.78 -18.82 -13.70
C THR A 46 2.03 -19.26 -14.48
N LEU A 47 3.09 -19.61 -13.76
CA LEU A 47 4.35 -20.12 -14.33
C LEU A 47 4.14 -21.26 -15.34
N PHE A 48 3.29 -22.24 -15.01
CA PHE A 48 2.99 -23.37 -15.90
C PHE A 48 2.44 -22.94 -17.27
N LYS A 49 1.65 -21.86 -17.31
CA LYS A 49 1.07 -21.35 -18.57
C LYS A 49 2.11 -20.57 -19.37
N ALA A 50 2.98 -19.82 -18.70
CA ALA A 50 4.04 -19.05 -19.35
C ALA A 50 5.14 -19.95 -19.91
N GLN A 51 5.60 -20.94 -19.15
CA GLN A 51 6.61 -21.91 -19.59
C GLN A 51 6.20 -22.73 -20.82
N ARG A 52 4.89 -22.89 -21.04
CA ARG A 52 4.38 -23.57 -22.24
C ARG A 52 4.43 -22.72 -23.51
N LEU A 53 4.61 -21.40 -23.36
CA LEU A 53 4.59 -20.42 -24.45
C LEU A 53 6.00 -19.88 -24.76
N ILE A 54 6.95 -20.12 -23.86
CA ILE A 54 8.26 -19.46 -23.83
C ILE A 54 9.34 -20.52 -23.67
N ASP A 55 10.45 -20.35 -24.38
CA ASP A 55 11.61 -21.22 -24.27
C ASP A 55 12.31 -21.08 -22.91
N SER A 56 12.72 -22.21 -22.32
CA SER A 56 13.30 -22.28 -20.97
C SER A 56 14.51 -21.36 -20.80
N LYS A 57 15.37 -21.26 -21.83
CA LYS A 57 16.58 -20.45 -21.77
C LYS A 57 16.29 -18.95 -21.58
N SER A 58 15.34 -18.44 -22.36
CA SER A 58 14.88 -17.05 -22.27
C SER A 58 14.19 -16.77 -20.95
N TRP A 59 13.52 -17.77 -20.37
CA TRP A 59 12.87 -17.67 -19.07
C TRP A 59 13.88 -17.49 -17.93
N ASP A 60 14.94 -18.31 -17.93
CA ASP A 60 15.99 -18.27 -16.91
C ASP A 60 16.72 -16.91 -16.93
N GLU A 61 17.04 -16.38 -18.13
CA GLU A 61 17.63 -15.04 -18.28
C GLU A 61 16.77 -13.92 -17.68
N LEU A 62 15.44 -14.00 -17.81
CA LEU A 62 14.52 -12.98 -17.30
C LEU A 62 14.32 -13.06 -15.79
N LEU A 63 14.51 -14.25 -15.20
CA LEU A 63 14.50 -14.43 -13.75
C LEU A 63 15.82 -13.99 -13.12
N ASP A 64 16.95 -14.30 -13.75
CA ASP A 64 18.28 -13.95 -13.24
C ASP A 64 18.47 -12.43 -13.15
N GLU A 65 17.92 -11.67 -14.10
CA GLU A 65 17.96 -10.20 -14.12
C GLU A 65 16.82 -9.54 -13.31
N ASP A 66 16.05 -10.32 -12.53
CA ASP A 66 14.93 -9.86 -11.68
C ASP A 66 13.86 -9.03 -12.45
N ILE A 67 13.73 -9.25 -13.76
CA ILE A 67 12.77 -8.55 -14.63
C ILE A 67 11.36 -9.05 -14.36
N ILE A 68 11.26 -10.37 -14.13
CA ILE A 68 10.04 -11.05 -13.77
C ILE A 68 10.20 -11.58 -12.35
N THR A 69 9.20 -11.35 -11.52
CA THR A 69 9.16 -11.90 -10.16
C THR A 69 8.09 -12.97 -10.06
N LEU A 70 8.37 -14.01 -9.27
CA LEU A 70 7.40 -15.06 -8.93
C LEU A 70 6.95 -14.83 -7.49
N GLU A 71 5.64 -14.67 -7.28
CA GLU A 71 5.08 -14.47 -5.94
C GLU A 71 3.92 -15.44 -5.68
N GLY A 72 3.80 -15.91 -4.43
CA GLY A 72 2.71 -16.75 -3.97
C GLY A 72 2.96 -18.25 -4.00
N HIS A 73 1.92 -19.03 -3.69
CA HIS A 73 1.99 -20.50 -3.62
C HIS A 73 1.88 -21.20 -5.00
N ASN A 74 1.44 -20.47 -6.03
CA ASN A 74 1.19 -20.99 -7.37
C ASN A 74 2.21 -20.52 -8.40
N ASP A 75 3.31 -19.91 -7.95
CA ASP A 75 4.31 -19.26 -8.81
C ASP A 75 3.63 -18.32 -9.83
N ASP A 76 2.82 -17.40 -9.30
CA ASP A 76 2.15 -16.41 -10.12
C ASP A 76 3.19 -15.37 -10.57
N ILE A 77 3.14 -15.05 -11.85
CA ILE A 77 4.06 -14.12 -12.48
C ILE A 77 3.63 -12.72 -12.13
N ILE A 78 4.59 -11.89 -11.72
CA ILE A 78 4.38 -10.49 -11.40
C ILE A 78 5.29 -9.63 -12.26
N ILE A 79 4.63 -8.73 -13.00
CA ILE A 79 5.28 -7.68 -13.78
C ILE A 79 4.87 -6.35 -13.15
N SER A 80 5.70 -5.89 -12.22
CA SER A 80 5.39 -4.78 -11.30
C SER A 80 4.87 -3.50 -11.98
N PHE A 81 5.41 -3.15 -13.16
CA PHE A 81 4.98 -1.95 -13.87
C PHE A 81 3.58 -2.11 -14.50
N LEU A 82 3.23 -3.31 -15.00
CA LEU A 82 1.90 -3.59 -15.54
C LEU A 82 0.88 -3.58 -14.41
N ASP A 83 1.15 -4.26 -13.29
CA ASP A 83 0.23 -4.28 -12.15
C ASP A 83 -0.09 -2.87 -11.64
N ARG A 84 0.93 -2.01 -11.60
CA ARG A 84 0.77 -0.61 -11.24
C ARG A 84 -0.16 0.13 -12.23
N GLN A 85 -0.07 -0.15 -13.53
CA GLN A 85 -0.97 0.42 -14.54
C GLN A 85 -2.39 -0.15 -14.40
N PHE A 86 -2.53 -1.45 -14.18
CA PHE A 86 -3.82 -2.12 -14.02
C PHE A 86 -4.57 -1.60 -12.78
N GLU A 87 -3.86 -1.40 -11.66
CA GLU A 87 -4.42 -0.83 -10.43
C GLU A 87 -4.90 0.61 -10.65
N GLN A 88 -4.14 1.42 -11.40
CA GLN A 88 -4.54 2.78 -11.76
C GLN A 88 -5.81 2.80 -12.63
N LEU A 89 -5.90 1.93 -13.63
CA LEU A 89 -7.08 1.78 -14.47
C LEU A 89 -8.30 1.37 -13.63
N THR A 90 -8.14 0.41 -12.73
CA THR A 90 -9.20 -0.05 -11.82
C THR A 90 -9.69 1.08 -10.92
N LYS A 91 -8.78 1.86 -10.33
CA LYS A 91 -9.11 3.05 -9.53
C LYS A 91 -9.87 4.09 -10.34
N ARG A 92 -9.44 4.36 -11.58
CA ARG A 92 -10.10 5.30 -12.50
C ARG A 92 -11.50 4.84 -12.86
N LYS A 93 -11.68 3.58 -13.27
CA LYS A 93 -12.97 2.97 -13.58
C LYS A 93 -13.94 3.09 -12.40
N LYS A 94 -13.49 2.78 -11.17
CA LYS A 94 -14.30 2.92 -9.96
C LYS A 94 -14.76 4.36 -9.73
N ARG A 95 -13.83 5.32 -9.81
CA ARG A 95 -14.16 6.76 -9.66
C ARG A 95 -15.18 7.23 -10.69
N LEU A 96 -15.02 6.83 -11.96
CA LEU A 96 -15.96 7.19 -13.02
C LEU A 96 -17.34 6.54 -12.82
N SER A 97 -17.38 5.29 -12.36
CA SER A 97 -18.63 4.61 -11.99
C SER A 97 -19.35 5.35 -10.86
N ASP A 98 -18.63 5.70 -9.80
CA ASP A 98 -19.18 6.43 -8.65
C ASP A 98 -19.69 7.82 -9.04
N ALA A 99 -18.94 8.54 -9.89
CA ALA A 99 -19.37 9.83 -10.44
C ALA A 99 -20.62 9.69 -11.31
N GLY A 100 -20.69 8.64 -12.14
CA GLY A 100 -21.87 8.33 -12.95
C GLY A 100 -23.11 8.03 -12.11
N LYS A 101 -22.97 7.26 -11.03
CA LYS A 101 -24.04 6.97 -10.07
C LYS A 101 -24.55 8.25 -9.39
N LYS A 102 -23.65 9.10 -8.90
CA LYS A 102 -24.00 10.41 -8.32
C LYS A 102 -24.73 11.30 -9.31
N GLY A 103 -24.26 11.34 -10.57
CA GLY A 103 -24.93 12.09 -11.64
C GLY A 103 -26.35 11.58 -11.93
N ALA A 104 -26.53 10.25 -11.94
CA ALA A 104 -27.84 9.63 -12.12
C ALA A 104 -28.79 9.93 -10.94
N GLU A 105 -28.30 9.90 -9.71
CA GLU A 105 -29.07 10.26 -8.51
C GLU A 105 -29.51 11.73 -8.52
N ILE A 106 -28.62 12.66 -8.90
CA ILE A 106 -28.97 14.08 -9.04
C ILE A 106 -30.12 14.27 -10.04
N LYS A 107 -30.08 13.56 -11.18
CA LYS A 107 -31.17 13.60 -12.17
C LYS A 107 -32.48 13.04 -11.62
N LYS A 108 -32.45 11.94 -10.85
CA LYS A 108 -33.64 11.36 -10.20
C LYS A 108 -34.24 12.32 -9.15
N ASN A 109 -33.39 12.97 -8.37
CA ASN A 109 -33.84 13.91 -7.33
C ASN A 109 -34.39 15.22 -7.95
N LYS A 110 -33.82 15.68 -9.06
CA LYS A 110 -34.41 16.79 -9.84
C LYS A 110 -35.74 16.43 -10.51
N ALA A 111 -35.93 15.18 -10.92
CA ALA A 111 -37.20 14.73 -11.51
C ALA A 111 -38.34 14.56 -10.48
N THR A 112 -38.02 14.39 -9.19
CA THR A 112 -38.99 14.27 -8.09
C THR A 112 -39.40 15.62 -7.49
N LEU A 113 -38.57 16.66 -7.66
CA LEU A 113 -38.97 18.04 -7.46
C LEU A 113 -39.72 18.50 -8.70
N LYS A 114 -41.06 18.52 -8.65
CA LYS A 114 -41.88 19.14 -9.72
C LYS A 114 -41.30 20.55 -10.00
N PRO A 115 -40.98 20.91 -11.25
CA PRO A 115 -40.58 22.27 -11.57
C PRO A 115 -41.71 23.23 -11.14
N PRO A 116 -41.40 24.42 -10.62
CA PRO A 116 -42.40 25.48 -10.59
C PRO A 116 -42.84 25.74 -12.04
N LEU A 117 -44.15 25.83 -12.28
CA LEU A 117 -44.69 26.41 -13.50
C LEU A 117 -44.28 27.89 -13.52
N SER A 118 -43.14 28.18 -14.13
CA SER A 118 -42.82 29.50 -14.63
C SER A 118 -42.39 29.34 -16.06
N ASP A 119 -43.17 29.93 -16.96
CA ASP A 119 -42.88 30.11 -18.37
C ASP A 119 -41.58 30.93 -18.54
N GLU A 120 -40.43 30.29 -18.39
CA GLU A 120 -39.17 30.84 -18.86
C GLU A 120 -38.75 30.08 -20.11
N GLN A 121 -38.80 30.80 -21.22
CA GLN A 121 -38.35 30.35 -22.53
C GLN A 121 -36.92 29.78 -22.46
N PRO A 122 -36.56 28.83 -23.34
CA PRO A 122 -35.23 28.24 -23.36
C PRO A 122 -34.22 29.34 -23.73
N THR A 123 -33.47 29.82 -22.74
CA THR A 123 -32.33 30.72 -22.99
C THR A 123 -31.29 29.95 -23.79
N PHE A 124 -31.17 30.31 -25.06
CA PHE A 124 -30.11 29.86 -25.95
C PHE A 124 -28.77 30.32 -25.35
N LYS A 125 -28.02 29.39 -24.75
CA LYS A 125 -26.69 29.71 -24.23
C LYS A 125 -25.80 30.14 -25.40
N GLN A 126 -25.22 31.33 -25.30
CA GLN A 126 -24.40 31.88 -26.36
C GLN A 126 -23.17 30.98 -26.61
N PRO A 127 -22.67 30.87 -27.86
CA PRO A 127 -21.57 29.99 -28.23
C PRO A 127 -20.26 30.19 -27.45
N GLU A 128 -20.06 31.37 -26.84
CA GLU A 128 -18.87 31.70 -26.05
C GLU A 128 -18.80 30.96 -24.71
N GLU A 129 -19.94 30.73 -24.03
CA GLU A 129 -19.98 29.96 -22.78
C GLU A 129 -19.63 28.47 -23.00
N ILE A 130 -20.07 27.91 -24.13
CA ILE A 130 -19.77 26.51 -24.50
C ILE A 130 -18.26 26.36 -24.78
N ARG A 131 -17.66 27.35 -25.44
CA ARG A 131 -16.22 27.37 -25.77
C ARG A 131 -15.33 27.53 -24.54
N GLU A 132 -15.76 28.30 -23.54
CA GLU A 132 -15.05 28.43 -22.26
C GLU A 132 -15.16 27.16 -21.41
N GLU A 133 -16.29 26.46 -21.46
CA GLU A 133 -16.48 25.20 -20.74
C GLU A 133 -15.68 24.04 -21.36
N GLU A 134 -15.55 24.00 -22.70
CA GLU A 134 -14.67 23.07 -23.41
C GLU A 134 -13.18 23.37 -23.16
N LYS A 135 -12.76 24.64 -23.20
CA LYS A 135 -11.39 25.03 -22.83
C LYS A 135 -11.05 24.65 -21.39
N ARG A 136 -11.99 24.84 -20.45
CA ARG A 136 -11.81 24.43 -19.05
C ARG A 136 -11.71 22.91 -18.89
N LYS A 137 -12.48 22.12 -19.67
CA LYS A 137 -12.37 20.65 -19.70
C LYS A 137 -11.05 20.19 -20.33
N GLU A 138 -10.58 20.87 -21.37
CA GLU A 138 -9.27 20.59 -21.99
C GLU A 138 -8.09 20.98 -21.09
N GLU A 139 -8.19 22.07 -20.32
CA GLU A 139 -7.17 22.43 -19.32
C GLU A 139 -7.10 21.40 -18.18
N ILE A 140 -8.24 20.89 -17.71
CA ILE A 140 -8.30 19.78 -16.72
C ILE A 140 -7.65 18.50 -17.30
N ILE A 141 -7.82 18.22 -18.60
CA ILE A 141 -7.18 17.06 -19.26
C ILE A 141 -5.68 17.29 -19.48
N LYS A 142 -5.23 18.52 -19.74
CA LYS A 142 -3.81 18.86 -19.98
C LYS A 142 -2.98 18.92 -18.70
N GLU A 143 -3.56 19.31 -17.56
CA GLU A 143 -2.86 19.23 -16.26
C GLU A 143 -2.56 17.78 -15.83
N ASP A 144 -3.40 16.81 -16.23
CA ASP A 144 -3.25 15.39 -15.91
C ASP A 144 -2.25 14.64 -16.82
N ILE A 145 -1.71 15.27 -17.87
CA ILE A 145 -0.70 14.71 -18.80
C ILE A 145 0.63 15.50 -18.70
N LYS A 146 1.01 15.93 -17.50
CA LYS A 146 2.44 16.14 -17.22
C LYS A 146 3.07 14.77 -16.97
N PRO A 147 4.04 14.31 -17.79
CA PRO A 147 4.77 13.10 -17.46
C PRO A 147 5.46 13.35 -16.12
N ALA A 148 4.99 12.64 -15.10
CA ALA A 148 5.66 12.58 -13.83
C ALA A 148 7.04 11.97 -14.09
N SER A 149 8.05 12.83 -14.18
CA SER A 149 9.45 12.52 -13.85
C SER A 149 9.47 11.52 -12.69
N PRO A 150 10.36 10.51 -12.67
CA PRO A 150 10.28 9.32 -11.81
C PRO A 150 10.03 9.73 -10.35
N SER A 151 8.75 9.79 -9.99
CA SER A 151 8.36 10.29 -8.68
C SER A 151 8.53 9.12 -7.76
N VAL A 152 9.67 9.12 -7.07
CA VAL A 152 9.96 8.45 -5.79
C VAL A 152 8.71 7.73 -5.29
N SER A 153 8.72 6.39 -5.37
CA SER A 153 7.71 5.50 -4.80
C SER A 153 7.11 6.13 -3.53
N LYS A 154 5.83 6.53 -3.57
CA LYS A 154 5.17 7.17 -2.44
C LYS A 154 5.32 6.23 -1.25
N PHE A 155 6.00 6.70 -0.21
CA PHE A 155 6.30 5.89 0.97
C PHE A 155 5.03 5.26 1.53
N ASN A 156 4.99 3.93 1.54
CA ASN A 156 3.89 3.15 2.10
C ASN A 156 4.32 2.62 3.48
N PHE A 157 3.69 3.15 4.53
CA PHE A 157 4.02 2.83 5.92
C PHE A 157 3.80 1.34 6.23
N ARG A 158 2.74 0.72 5.70
CA ARG A 158 2.43 -0.70 5.93
C ARG A 158 3.46 -1.60 5.27
N LEU A 159 3.73 -1.40 3.98
CA LEU A 159 4.74 -2.17 3.24
C LEU A 159 6.13 -2.05 3.89
N SER A 160 6.48 -0.84 4.36
CA SER A 160 7.76 -0.61 5.04
C SER A 160 7.87 -1.37 6.37
N MET A 161 6.75 -1.58 7.09
CA MET A 161 6.72 -2.38 8.31
C MET A 161 6.78 -3.89 7.98
N THR A 162 6.07 -4.33 6.95
CA THR A 162 6.11 -5.74 6.48
C THR A 162 7.53 -6.12 6.04
N LEU A 163 8.22 -5.25 5.30
CA LEU A 163 9.63 -5.45 4.90
C LEU A 163 10.59 -5.50 6.10
N LYS A 164 10.22 -4.93 7.24
CA LYS A 164 10.98 -5.03 8.49
C LYS A 164 10.57 -6.23 9.35
N GLU A 165 9.79 -7.16 8.78
CA GLU A 165 9.30 -8.41 9.37
C GLU A 165 8.54 -8.21 10.69
N PHE A 166 7.75 -7.15 10.78
CA PHE A 166 6.77 -7.03 11.85
C PHE A 166 5.59 -7.97 11.59
N ASN A 167 4.95 -8.42 12.66
CA ASN A 167 3.73 -9.23 12.56
C ASN A 167 2.62 -8.45 11.84
N PRO A 168 2.08 -8.96 10.70
CA PRO A 168 1.04 -8.28 9.92
C PRO A 168 -0.20 -7.88 10.71
N ILE A 169 -0.62 -8.73 11.67
CA ILE A 169 -1.81 -8.49 12.50
C ILE A 169 -1.58 -7.27 13.40
N LEU A 170 -0.43 -7.21 14.06
CA LEU A 170 -0.05 -6.08 14.93
C LEU A 170 0.13 -4.78 14.13
N ILE A 171 0.59 -4.86 12.87
CA ILE A 171 0.67 -3.68 11.99
C ILE A 171 -0.73 -3.12 11.73
N ASP A 172 -1.67 -3.99 11.34
CA ASP A 172 -3.03 -3.56 10.99
C ASP A 172 -3.78 -2.97 12.21
N ASP A 173 -3.58 -3.54 13.40
CA ASP A 173 -4.13 -3.00 14.64
C ASP A 173 -3.48 -1.68 15.05
N TRP A 174 -2.16 -1.55 14.91
CA TRP A 174 -1.48 -0.30 15.21
C TRP A 174 -1.87 0.82 14.24
N LEU A 175 -2.12 0.51 12.97
CA LEU A 175 -2.65 1.48 12.01
C LEU A 175 -4.02 2.02 12.42
N LYS A 176 -4.87 1.21 13.06
CA LYS A 176 -6.15 1.68 13.65
C LYS A 176 -5.89 2.68 14.78
N VAL A 177 -4.99 2.35 15.71
CA VAL A 177 -4.58 3.25 16.82
C VAL A 177 -4.02 4.57 16.29
N ARG A 178 -3.14 4.53 15.27
CA ARG A 178 -2.56 5.74 14.68
C ARG A 178 -3.62 6.59 13.98
N LYS A 179 -4.61 5.96 13.34
CA LYS A 179 -5.74 6.66 12.70
C LYS A 179 -6.60 7.38 13.73
N THR A 180 -6.95 6.75 14.84
CA THR A 180 -7.74 7.39 15.92
C THR A 180 -6.96 8.53 16.58
N LYS A 181 -5.65 8.37 16.76
CA LYS A 181 -4.75 9.40 17.30
C LYS A 181 -4.31 10.46 16.29
N LYS A 182 -4.77 10.40 15.03
CA LYS A 182 -4.41 11.32 13.93
C LYS A 182 -2.90 11.47 13.72
N ALA A 183 -2.13 10.40 13.95
CA ALA A 183 -0.69 10.43 13.79
C ALA A 183 -0.27 10.33 12.31
N SER A 184 0.78 11.04 11.92
CA SER A 184 1.29 11.01 10.54
C SER A 184 2.04 9.70 10.26
N ASN A 185 1.73 9.04 9.14
CA ASN A 185 2.35 7.77 8.73
C ASN A 185 3.48 8.01 7.71
N THR A 186 4.50 8.79 8.10
CA THR A 186 5.63 9.17 7.23
C THR A 186 6.86 8.29 7.45
N LYS A 187 7.81 8.33 6.52
CA LYS A 187 9.11 7.63 6.65
C LYS A 187 9.86 8.05 7.92
N THR A 188 9.81 9.34 8.24
CA THR A 188 10.42 9.91 9.44
C THR A 188 9.81 9.33 10.72
N ALA A 189 8.48 9.20 10.78
CA ALA A 189 7.79 8.62 11.93
C ALA A 189 8.16 7.14 12.14
N LEU A 190 8.27 6.37 11.04
CA LEU A 190 8.73 4.99 11.09
C LEU A 190 10.18 4.88 11.58
N ASN A 191 11.09 5.66 11.02
CA ASN A 191 12.50 5.65 11.42
C ASN A 191 12.68 6.05 12.89
N ALA A 192 11.92 7.04 13.37
CA ALA A 192 11.93 7.44 14.78
C ALA A 192 11.49 6.27 15.68
N PHE A 193 10.42 5.57 15.31
CA PHE A 193 9.95 4.39 16.02
C PHE A 193 10.98 3.25 16.05
N LEU A 194 11.60 2.94 14.90
CA LEU A 194 12.64 1.91 14.81
C LEU A 194 13.87 2.25 15.65
N ASN A 195 14.27 3.53 15.69
CA ASN A 195 15.38 3.98 16.52
C ASN A 195 15.07 3.80 18.02
N GLU A 196 13.83 4.05 18.44
CA GLU A 196 13.40 3.83 19.84
C GLU A 196 13.33 2.34 20.20
N ILE A 197 12.90 1.46 19.28
CA ILE A 197 12.99 0.01 19.47
C ILE A 197 14.45 -0.40 19.68
N LYS A 198 15.35 0.04 18.80
CA LYS A 198 16.80 -0.26 18.91
C LYS A 198 17.39 0.20 20.25
N LYS A 199 17.01 1.38 20.74
CA LYS A 199 17.43 1.89 22.05
C LYS A 199 16.90 1.05 23.22
N SER A 200 15.70 0.50 23.09
CA SER A 200 15.09 -0.32 24.15
C SER A 200 15.71 -1.71 24.28
N GLY A 201 16.31 -2.23 23.20
CA GLY A 201 16.87 -3.58 23.15
C GLY A 201 15.83 -4.71 23.23
N ARG A 202 14.53 -4.39 23.13
CA ARG A 202 13.44 -5.38 23.12
C ARG A 202 13.10 -5.86 21.71
N ASP A 203 12.35 -6.95 21.65
CA ASP A 203 11.82 -7.45 20.40
C ASP A 203 10.84 -6.43 19.76
N LYS A 204 10.93 -6.32 18.44
CA LYS A 204 10.14 -5.36 17.65
C LYS A 204 8.63 -5.65 17.73
N ASN A 205 8.23 -6.91 17.79
CA ASN A 205 6.82 -7.30 17.89
C ASN A 205 6.29 -7.12 19.31
N GLU A 206 7.09 -7.35 20.34
CA GLU A 206 6.73 -7.02 21.72
C GLU A 206 6.44 -5.52 21.90
N VAL A 207 7.32 -4.67 21.37
CA VAL A 207 7.12 -3.21 21.42
C VAL A 207 5.87 -2.79 20.65
N LEU A 208 5.65 -3.37 19.46
CA LEU A 208 4.46 -3.07 18.68
C LEU A 208 3.19 -3.53 19.38
N LYS A 209 3.20 -4.69 20.03
CA LYS A 209 2.08 -5.20 20.85
C LYS A 209 1.75 -4.25 22.00
N MET A 210 2.76 -3.79 22.75
CA MET A 210 2.56 -2.79 23.82
C MET A 210 1.96 -1.49 23.28
N CYS A 211 2.33 -1.07 22.07
CA CYS A 211 1.75 0.12 21.45
C CYS A 211 0.28 -0.06 21.09
N VAL A 212 -0.13 -1.27 20.66
CA VAL A 212 -1.53 -1.58 20.37
C VAL A 212 -2.34 -1.62 21.66
N GLU A 213 -1.88 -2.37 22.67
CA GLU A 213 -2.56 -2.54 23.96
C GLU A 213 -2.78 -1.20 24.69
N ASN A 214 -1.76 -0.33 24.70
CA ASN A 214 -1.83 0.97 25.37
C ASN A 214 -2.35 2.10 24.46
N SER A 215 -2.78 1.79 23.23
CA SER A 215 -3.22 2.79 22.24
C SER A 215 -2.19 3.91 22.00
N TRP A 216 -0.91 3.56 21.98
CA TRP A 216 0.19 4.49 21.71
C TRP A 216 0.46 4.63 20.21
N ALA A 217 0.42 5.88 19.73
CA ALA A 217 0.73 6.21 18.34
C ALA A 217 2.24 6.28 18.04
N GLY A 218 3.09 5.99 19.01
CA GLY A 218 4.55 6.00 18.90
C GLY A 218 5.12 5.31 20.12
N PHE A 219 6.44 5.20 20.19
CA PHE A 219 7.11 4.56 21.31
C PHE A 219 8.33 5.38 21.69
N LYS A 220 8.57 5.51 22.99
CA LYS A 220 9.84 6.01 23.54
C LYS A 220 10.41 4.96 24.48
N SER A 221 11.69 4.66 24.30
CA SER A 221 12.43 3.71 25.15
C SER A 221 12.43 4.10 26.63
N GLU A 222 12.23 5.38 26.95
CA GLU A 222 12.13 5.91 28.32
C GLU A 222 10.90 5.41 29.08
N TRP A 223 9.79 5.13 28.39
CA TRP A 223 8.55 4.67 29.03
C TRP A 223 8.71 3.31 29.73
N LEU A 224 9.67 2.49 29.27
CA LEU A 224 9.98 1.20 29.90
C LEU A 224 10.96 1.30 31.07
N LYS A 225 11.53 2.49 31.35
CA LYS A 225 12.48 2.67 32.46
C LYS A 225 11.77 2.77 33.82
N GLU A 226 10.49 3.13 33.83
CA GLU A 226 9.70 3.29 35.06
C GLU A 226 9.27 1.93 35.65
N ASP A 227 8.94 0.94 34.81
CA ASP A 227 8.54 -0.41 35.27
C ASP A 227 9.66 -1.19 35.95
N LYS A 228 10.93 -0.90 35.63
CA LYS A 228 12.06 -1.57 36.28
C LYS A 228 12.19 -1.18 37.76
N LYS A 229 11.84 0.05 38.15
CA LYS A 229 11.95 0.49 39.55
C LYS A 229 10.84 -0.08 40.42
N VAL A 230 9.62 -0.17 39.90
CA VAL A 230 8.46 -0.68 40.65
C VAL A 230 8.60 -2.20 40.86
N ASN A 231 8.94 -2.96 39.80
CA ASN A 231 9.13 -4.41 39.93
C ASN A 231 10.34 -4.80 40.80
N THR A 232 11.42 -4.03 40.82
CA THR A 232 12.57 -4.35 41.69
C THR A 232 12.29 -4.08 43.16
N LEU A 233 11.49 -3.06 43.48
CA LEU A 233 11.06 -2.77 44.85
C LEU A 233 10.03 -3.80 45.36
N ASP A 234 9.08 -4.21 44.52
CA ASP A 234 8.08 -5.23 44.89
C ASP A 234 8.70 -6.61 45.07
N VAL A 235 9.62 -7.03 44.20
CA VAL A 235 10.31 -8.33 44.34
C VAL A 235 11.22 -8.33 45.58
N ALA A 236 11.90 -7.21 45.87
CA ALA A 236 12.71 -7.09 47.08
C ALA A 236 11.85 -7.14 48.36
N ALA A 237 10.68 -6.49 48.35
CA ALA A 237 9.75 -6.51 49.47
C ALA A 237 9.14 -7.91 49.69
N GLN A 238 8.77 -8.63 48.62
CA GLN A 238 8.27 -10.00 48.70
C GLN A 238 9.33 -10.96 49.27
N ASN A 239 10.56 -10.90 48.74
CA ASN A 239 11.67 -11.73 49.23
C ASN A 239 12.01 -11.43 50.71
N ALA A 240 11.92 -10.16 51.13
CA ALA A 240 12.15 -9.77 52.52
C ALA A 240 11.03 -10.27 53.45
N MET A 241 9.77 -10.21 53.03
CA MET A 241 8.63 -10.74 53.79
C MET A 241 8.71 -12.26 53.92
N GLU A 242 9.04 -12.98 52.85
CA GLU A 242 9.20 -14.43 52.86
C GLU A 242 10.36 -14.87 53.78
N ALA A 243 11.48 -14.15 53.78
CA ALA A 243 12.58 -14.40 54.69
C ALA A 243 12.20 -14.21 56.18
N ILE A 244 11.39 -13.20 56.50
CA ILE A 244 10.89 -12.98 57.87
C ILE A 244 9.92 -14.08 58.29
N GLU A 245 9.04 -14.52 57.39
CA GLU A 245 8.10 -15.62 57.63
C GLU A 245 8.86 -16.92 57.97
N ILE A 246 9.91 -17.23 57.21
CA ILE A 246 10.77 -18.40 57.43
C ILE A 246 11.46 -18.34 58.79
N LEU A 247 11.92 -17.16 59.23
CA LEU A 247 12.56 -17.00 60.54
C LEU A 247 11.57 -17.17 61.69
N LYS A 248 10.35 -16.62 61.58
CA LYS A 248 9.29 -16.82 62.57
C LYS A 248 8.91 -18.30 62.71
N GLN A 249 8.81 -19.03 61.60
CA GLN A 249 8.53 -20.47 61.63
C GLN A 249 9.66 -21.29 62.29
N ARG A 250 10.91 -20.84 62.20
CA ARG A 250 12.05 -21.49 62.87
C ARG A 250 12.09 -21.24 64.38
N GLU A 251 11.55 -20.11 64.85
CA GLU A 251 11.45 -19.81 66.28
C GLU A 251 10.27 -20.52 66.94
N LEU A 252 9.16 -20.74 66.23
CA LEU A 252 7.99 -21.49 66.71
C LEU A 252 8.22 -23.01 66.80
N ASN A 253 9.20 -23.54 66.06
CA ASN A 253 9.56 -24.96 66.03
C ASN A 253 10.77 -25.32 66.93
N LYS A 254 11.23 -24.38 67.77
CA LYS A 254 12.24 -24.60 68.82
C LYS A 254 11.58 -24.62 70.19
#